data_AF-A0A4R5QB92-F1
#
_entry.id   AF-A0A4R5QB92-F1
#
_cell.length_a   1.000
_cell.length_b   1.000
_cell.length_c   1.000
_cell.angle_alpha   90.00
_cell.angle_beta   90.00
_cell.angle_gamma   90.00
#
_symmetry.space_group_name_H-M   'P 1'
#
loop_
_entity.id
_entity.type
_entity.pdbx_description
1 polymer ?
#
loop_
_entity_poly.entity_id
_entity_poly.type
_entity_poly.pdbx_seq_one_letter_code
_entity_poly.pdbx_strand_id
1 'polypeptide(L)'
;MAINQPPLPITRLGAAARPAAWRSRALPPGHLLRQVCGTAPDYAAALRLLRKTPIAAVAGHALRPAAPVVAVANHWDGLAHPGAPRWLESHARQQRMTAVLTAGPVPPGFAWLAPSLANPGTHLTAVMRPTTGTLELIAMNGERRVSTVLTIDRPLA
;
A
#
# COMPACT_ATOMS: atom_id res chain seq x y z
N MET A 1 7.45 -7.56 -2.26
CA MET A 1 6.40 -7.08 -3.19
C MET A 1 5.17 -7.97 -3.02
N ALA A 2 4.10 -7.49 -2.39
CA ALA A 2 2.92 -8.30 -2.09
C ALA A 2 1.79 -8.06 -3.10
N ILE A 3 1.42 -9.10 -3.85
CA ILE A 3 0.48 -9.05 -4.96
C ILE A 3 -0.97 -9.23 -4.47
N ASN A 4 -1.80 -8.21 -4.72
CA ASN A 4 -3.26 -8.08 -4.82
C ASN A 4 -4.17 -9.23 -5.36
N GLN A 5 -3.81 -10.51 -5.31
CA GLN A 5 -4.68 -11.61 -5.75
C GLN A 5 -5.34 -12.34 -4.56
N PRO A 6 -6.61 -12.78 -4.61
CA PRO A 6 -6.99 -13.93 -3.75
C PRO A 6 -5.88 -14.98 -3.91
N PRO A 7 -5.53 -15.80 -2.90
CA PRO A 7 -4.83 -17.04 -3.21
C PRO A 7 -5.76 -17.72 -4.22
N LEU A 8 -5.46 -17.57 -5.52
CA LEU A 8 -6.09 -18.37 -6.53
C LEU A 8 -5.64 -19.74 -6.07
N PRO A 9 -6.55 -20.62 -5.64
CA PRO A 9 -6.16 -22.00 -5.49
C PRO A 9 -5.45 -22.35 -6.80
N ILE A 10 -4.42 -23.20 -6.76
CA ILE A 10 -3.75 -23.72 -7.95
C ILE A 10 -4.72 -24.68 -8.69
N THR A 11 -5.99 -24.31 -8.75
CA THR A 11 -6.98 -24.77 -9.69
C THR A 11 -6.85 -23.93 -10.96
N ARG A 12 -7.48 -24.43 -12.02
CA ARG A 12 -7.28 -24.03 -13.42
C ARG A 12 -7.37 -22.52 -13.72
N LEU A 13 -7.98 -21.69 -12.85
CA LEU A 13 -8.06 -20.24 -13.01
C LEU A 13 -6.71 -19.50 -12.87
N GLY A 14 -5.86 -19.87 -11.90
CA GLY A 14 -4.55 -19.23 -11.71
C GLY A 14 -3.54 -19.56 -12.81
N ALA A 15 -3.64 -20.76 -13.40
CA ALA A 15 -2.85 -21.16 -14.56
C ALA A 15 -3.33 -20.49 -15.85
N ALA A 16 -4.65 -20.32 -16.04
CA ALA A 16 -5.23 -19.74 -17.25
C ALA A 16 -4.92 -18.23 -17.44
N ALA A 17 -4.73 -17.47 -16.36
CA ALA A 17 -4.40 -16.04 -16.43
C ALA A 17 -2.92 -15.75 -16.76
N ARG A 18 -2.02 -16.73 -16.53
CA ARG A 18 -0.56 -16.55 -16.69
C ARG A 18 -0.13 -16.34 -18.15
N PRO A 19 -0.60 -17.12 -19.14
CA PRO A 19 -0.23 -16.89 -20.54
C PRO A 19 -0.62 -15.50 -21.05
N ALA A 20 -1.77 -14.99 -20.63
CA ALA A 20 -2.23 -13.64 -21.01
C ALA A 20 -1.36 -12.54 -20.38
N ALA A 21 -1.01 -12.68 -19.10
CA ALA A 21 -0.07 -11.76 -18.44
C ALA A 21 1.34 -11.82 -19.06
N TRP A 22 1.83 -13.00 -19.43
CA TRP A 22 3.15 -13.20 -20.05
C TRP A 22 3.23 -12.65 -21.48
N ARG A 23 2.11 -12.64 -22.20
CA ARG A 23 1.99 -12.03 -23.54
C ARG A 23 1.62 -10.55 -23.50
N SER A 24 1.29 -10.02 -22.33
CA SER A 24 0.90 -8.63 -22.18
C SER A 24 2.10 -7.70 -22.31
N ARG A 25 1.92 -6.61 -23.06
CA ARG A 25 2.86 -5.47 -23.11
C ARG A 25 2.53 -4.39 -22.08
N ALA A 26 1.49 -4.59 -21.27
CA ALA A 26 1.12 -3.67 -20.21
C ALA A 26 2.17 -3.67 -19.08
N LEU A 27 2.14 -2.67 -18.20
CA LEU A 27 3.13 -2.59 -17.13
C LEU A 27 2.78 -3.52 -15.96
N PRO A 28 3.75 -4.26 -15.41
CA PRO A 28 3.58 -4.85 -14.09
C PRO A 28 3.26 -3.77 -13.05
N PRO A 29 2.41 -4.07 -12.05
CA PRO A 29 2.05 -3.15 -10.97
C PRO A 29 3.23 -2.41 -10.33
N GLY A 30 4.30 -3.14 -10.00
CA GLY A 30 5.50 -2.55 -9.39
C GLY A 30 6.21 -1.56 -10.33
N HIS A 31 6.20 -1.80 -11.64
CA HIS A 31 6.79 -0.90 -12.63
C HIS A 31 5.95 0.37 -12.78
N LEU A 32 4.61 0.25 -12.81
CA LEU A 32 3.74 1.41 -12.79
C LEU A 32 3.95 2.26 -11.53
N LEU A 33 4.07 1.65 -10.35
CA LEU A 33 4.39 2.37 -9.12
C LEU A 33 5.75 3.07 -9.20
N ARG A 34 6.77 2.40 -9.74
CA ARG A 34 8.09 3.03 -9.96
C ARG A 34 7.97 4.25 -10.87
N GLN A 35 7.21 4.16 -11.96
CA GLN A 35 6.98 5.27 -12.87
C GLN A 35 6.22 6.41 -12.19
N VAL A 36 5.13 6.11 -11.49
CA VAL A 36 4.33 7.12 -10.75
C VAL A 36 5.20 7.86 -9.75
N CYS A 37 5.90 7.15 -8.85
CA CYS A 37 6.75 7.78 -7.84
C CYS A 37 7.98 8.49 -8.44
N GLY A 38 8.43 8.09 -9.63
CA GLY A 38 9.59 8.69 -10.30
C GLY A 38 9.26 9.91 -11.16
N THR A 39 8.02 10.07 -11.62
CA THR A 39 7.68 11.05 -12.65
C THR A 39 6.48 11.94 -12.34
N ALA A 40 5.60 11.55 -11.42
CA ALA A 40 4.44 12.37 -11.07
C ALA A 40 4.86 13.52 -10.14
N PRO A 41 4.70 14.80 -10.54
CA PRO A 41 5.03 15.93 -9.67
C PRO A 41 4.03 16.11 -8.51
N ASP A 42 2.81 15.62 -8.69
CA ASP A 42 1.71 15.78 -7.74
C ASP A 42 0.71 14.61 -7.82
N TYR A 43 -0.27 14.64 -6.91
CA TYR A 43 -1.32 13.63 -6.82
C TYR A 43 -2.19 13.56 -8.09
N ALA A 44 -2.50 14.69 -8.72
CA ALA A 44 -3.36 14.72 -9.90
C ALA A 44 -2.68 14.04 -11.10
N ALA A 45 -1.39 14.27 -11.29
CA ALA A 45 -0.56 13.58 -12.27
C ALA A 45 -0.42 12.10 -11.94
N ALA A 46 -0.20 11.74 -10.68
CA ALA A 46 -0.13 10.35 -10.24
C ALA A 46 -1.45 9.60 -10.53
N LEU A 47 -2.59 10.20 -10.18
CA LEU A 47 -3.92 9.64 -10.42
C LEU A 47 -4.20 9.46 -11.92
N ARG A 48 -3.76 10.43 -12.75
CA ARG A 48 -3.86 10.34 -14.21
C ARG A 48 -3.05 9.17 -14.76
N LEU A 49 -1.81 8.96 -14.29
CA LEU A 49 -0.99 7.81 -14.69
C LEU A 49 -1.63 6.50 -14.28
N LEU A 50 -2.11 6.40 -13.03
CA LEU A 50 -2.74 5.18 -12.50
C LEU A 50 -4.03 4.82 -13.25
N ARG A 51 -4.83 5.82 -13.66
CA ARG A 51 -6.08 5.59 -14.40
C ARG A 51 -5.87 5.24 -15.86
N LYS A 52 -4.85 5.82 -16.51
CA LYS A 52 -4.65 5.70 -17.96
C LYS A 52 -3.73 4.55 -18.36
N THR A 53 -2.89 4.06 -17.45
CA THR A 53 -1.87 3.06 -17.81
C THR A 53 -2.44 1.64 -17.68
N PRO A 54 -2.43 0.83 -18.75
CA PRO A 54 -2.80 -0.58 -18.67
C PRO A 54 -1.86 -1.34 -17.73
N ILE A 55 -2.41 -2.25 -16.92
CA ILE A 55 -1.65 -3.12 -16.01
C ILE A 55 -1.65 -4.57 -16.50
N ALA A 56 -0.49 -5.24 -16.46
CA ALA A 56 -0.28 -6.58 -17.01
C ALA A 56 -0.88 -7.72 -16.17
N ALA A 57 -1.38 -7.42 -14.98
CA ALA A 57 -1.98 -8.38 -14.08
C ALA A 57 -3.06 -7.70 -13.24
N VAL A 58 -4.02 -8.48 -12.78
CA VAL A 58 -4.95 -8.02 -11.75
C VAL A 58 -4.13 -7.70 -10.50
N ALA A 59 -4.16 -6.44 -10.11
CA ALA A 59 -3.49 -5.95 -8.92
C ALA A 59 -4.49 -5.11 -8.15
N GLY A 60 -4.98 -5.65 -7.04
CA GLY A 60 -5.87 -4.91 -6.14
C GLY A 60 -5.13 -3.77 -5.44
N HIS A 61 -5.01 -2.62 -6.08
CA HIS A 61 -4.70 -1.40 -5.38
C HIS A 61 -6.01 -0.83 -4.85
N ALA A 62 -6.07 -0.49 -3.57
CA ALA A 62 -7.17 0.29 -3.06
C ALA A 62 -6.98 1.73 -3.55
N LEU A 63 -7.70 2.13 -4.61
CA LEU A 63 -7.86 3.53 -4.95
C LEU A 63 -9.11 4.03 -4.22
N ARG A 64 -8.91 4.74 -3.12
CA ARG A 64 -9.96 5.55 -2.52
C ARG A 64 -9.96 6.95 -3.15
N PRO A 65 -11.11 7.59 -3.32
CA PRO A 65 -11.17 9.01 -3.64
C PRO A 65 -10.31 9.80 -2.66
N ALA A 66 -9.67 10.87 -3.14
CA ALA A 66 -8.92 11.77 -2.28
C ALA A 66 -9.84 12.27 -1.15
N ALA A 67 -9.45 11.99 0.09
CA ALA A 67 -10.04 12.55 1.29
C ALA A 67 -8.90 13.00 2.21
N PRO A 68 -9.13 13.97 3.12
CA PRO A 68 -8.09 14.47 4.02
C PRO A 68 -7.48 13.37 4.90
N VAL A 69 -8.28 12.36 5.25
CA VAL A 69 -7.88 11.21 6.08
C VAL A 69 -8.35 9.93 5.40
N VAL A 70 -7.40 9.02 5.11
CA VAL A 70 -7.69 7.74 4.48
C VAL A 70 -6.84 6.64 5.12
N ALA A 71 -7.51 5.60 5.62
CA ALA A 71 -6.89 4.31 5.94
C ALA A 71 -7.29 3.25 4.90
N VAL A 72 -6.32 2.48 4.43
CA VAL A 72 -6.51 1.34 3.53
C VAL A 72 -5.83 0.11 4.11
N ALA A 73 -6.44 -1.05 3.93
CA ALA A 73 -5.87 -2.34 4.31
C ALA A 73 -6.04 -3.34 3.15
N ASN A 74 -5.85 -4.62 3.43
CA ASN A 74 -5.79 -5.68 2.43
C ASN A 74 -7.17 -6.28 2.07
N HIS A 75 -8.25 -5.52 2.11
CA HIS A 75 -9.59 -5.96 1.68
C HIS A 75 -10.15 -5.04 0.59
N TRP A 76 -11.24 -5.49 -0.04
CA TRP A 76 -11.95 -4.70 -1.04
C TRP A 76 -12.88 -3.72 -0.33
N ASP A 77 -12.69 -2.43 -0.58
CA ASP A 77 -13.42 -1.34 0.06
C ASP A 77 -14.15 -0.51 -1.01
N GLY A 78 -15.39 -0.11 -0.74
CA GLY A 78 -16.19 0.74 -1.63
C GLY A 78 -16.67 0.10 -2.95
N LEU A 79 -16.80 -1.23 -3.03
CA LEU A 79 -17.27 -1.95 -4.22
C LEU A 79 -18.56 -2.72 -3.97
N ALA A 80 -19.43 -2.82 -4.99
CA ALA A 80 -20.69 -3.56 -4.93
C ALA A 80 -20.52 -5.08 -4.73
N HIS A 81 -19.43 -5.65 -5.27
CA HIS A 81 -19.12 -7.07 -5.18
C HIS A 81 -17.68 -7.27 -4.68
N PRO A 82 -17.45 -7.15 -3.36
CA PRO A 82 -16.11 -7.30 -2.80
C PRO A 82 -15.66 -8.76 -2.84
N GLY A 83 -14.38 -8.99 -3.14
CA GLY A 83 -13.75 -10.29 -2.91
C GLY A 83 -13.40 -10.50 -1.43
N ALA A 84 -12.81 -11.66 -1.10
CA ALA A 84 -12.37 -11.95 0.26
C ALA A 84 -11.20 -11.03 0.70
N PRO A 85 -11.14 -10.63 1.98
CA PRO A 85 -10.00 -9.93 2.55
C PRO A 85 -8.74 -10.78 2.51
N ARG A 86 -7.57 -10.14 2.45
CA ARG A 86 -6.27 -10.80 2.53
C ARG A 86 -5.61 -10.62 3.88
N TRP A 87 -5.14 -11.75 4.40
CA TRP A 87 -4.53 -11.88 5.72
C TRP A 87 -5.51 -11.57 6.86
N LEU A 88 -5.18 -12.05 8.06
CA LEU A 88 -6.02 -11.90 9.24
C LEU A 88 -6.29 -10.42 9.54
N GLU A 89 -7.46 -10.14 10.11
CA GLU A 89 -7.79 -8.84 10.71
C GLU A 89 -7.74 -7.64 9.76
N SER A 90 -7.88 -7.81 8.43
CA SER A 90 -7.76 -6.67 7.51
C SER A 90 -8.75 -5.53 7.80
N HIS A 91 -9.99 -5.85 8.21
CA HIS A 91 -10.98 -4.83 8.56
C HIS A 91 -10.63 -4.17 9.89
N ALA A 92 -10.29 -4.96 10.92
CA ALA A 92 -9.87 -4.45 12.23
C ALA A 92 -8.63 -3.54 12.13
N ARG A 93 -7.67 -3.88 11.25
CA ARG A 93 -6.49 -3.04 10.97
C ARG A 93 -6.87 -1.69 10.37
N GLN A 94 -7.78 -1.70 9.39
CA GLN A 94 -8.28 -0.44 8.81
C GLN A 94 -9.01 0.39 9.86
N GLN A 95 -9.90 -0.22 10.65
CA GLN A 95 -10.64 0.47 11.72
C GLN A 95 -9.70 1.09 12.76
N ARG A 96 -8.67 0.35 13.20
CA ARG A 96 -7.68 0.86 14.14
C ARG A 96 -6.90 2.04 13.57
N MET A 97 -6.46 1.95 12.31
CA MET A 97 -5.72 3.05 11.67
C MET A 97 -6.63 4.26 11.47
N THR A 98 -7.89 4.06 11.07
CA THR A 98 -8.87 5.14 10.99
C THR A 98 -9.01 5.83 12.35
N ALA A 99 -9.15 5.08 13.44
CA ALA A 99 -9.25 5.66 14.78
C ALA A 99 -8.02 6.50 15.16
N VAL A 100 -6.80 6.04 14.84
CA VAL A 100 -5.57 6.83 15.04
C VAL A 100 -5.62 8.14 14.25
N LEU A 101 -6.02 8.09 12.97
CA LEU A 101 -6.04 9.24 12.10
C LEU A 101 -7.17 10.24 12.43
N THR A 102 -8.25 9.78 13.06
CA THR A 102 -9.40 10.64 13.41
C THR A 102 -9.37 11.15 14.86
N ALA A 103 -8.54 10.56 15.73
CA ALA A 103 -8.46 10.94 17.14
C ALA A 103 -7.76 12.29 17.40
N GLY A 104 -7.09 12.86 16.40
CA GLY A 104 -6.35 14.11 16.51
C GLY A 104 -5.06 14.08 15.69
N PRO A 105 -4.06 14.93 16.03
CA PRO A 105 -2.76 14.88 15.40
C PRO A 105 -2.12 13.49 15.53
N VAL A 106 -1.68 12.92 14.42
CA VAL A 106 -0.97 11.63 14.43
C VAL A 106 0.30 11.77 15.29
N PRO A 107 0.52 10.90 16.29
CA PRO A 107 1.71 10.96 17.12
C PRO A 107 3.00 10.97 16.29
N PRO A 108 4.03 11.74 16.70
CA PRO A 108 5.29 11.81 15.97
C PRO A 108 5.98 10.45 15.91
N GLY A 109 6.82 10.28 14.88
CA GLY A 109 7.54 9.04 14.61
C GLY A 109 6.61 7.83 14.45
N PHE A 110 6.81 6.81 15.28
CA PHE A 110 6.15 5.51 15.17
C PHE A 110 5.33 5.13 16.42
N ALA A 111 5.01 6.09 17.29
CA ALA A 111 4.25 5.81 18.51
C ALA A 111 2.82 5.31 18.24
N TRP A 112 2.29 5.56 17.03
CA TRP A 112 1.01 5.03 16.57
C TRP A 112 1.05 3.53 16.21
N LEU A 113 2.23 2.93 16.08
CA LEU A 113 2.41 1.54 15.65
C LEU A 113 2.13 0.57 16.81
N ALA A 114 0.85 0.35 17.10
CA ALA A 114 0.38 -0.60 18.11
C ALA A 114 0.26 -2.04 17.57
N PRO A 115 0.16 -3.05 18.46
CA PRO A 115 -0.25 -4.40 18.09
C PRO A 115 -1.54 -4.39 17.24
N SER A 116 -1.69 -5.39 16.37
CA SER A 116 -2.64 -5.42 15.24
C SER A 116 -2.30 -4.51 14.05
N LEU A 117 -1.80 -3.29 14.26
CA LEU A 117 -1.29 -2.46 13.15
C LEU A 117 0.06 -2.99 12.67
N ALA A 118 1.00 -3.17 13.61
CA ALA A 118 2.05 -4.15 13.42
C ALA A 118 1.47 -5.55 13.62
N ASN A 119 1.96 -6.50 12.83
CA ASN A 119 1.55 -7.91 12.87
C ASN A 119 2.75 -8.80 12.53
N PRO A 120 2.66 -10.14 12.71
CA PRO A 120 3.79 -11.05 12.49
C PRO A 120 4.47 -10.95 11.11
N GLY A 121 3.77 -10.49 10.07
CA GLY A 121 4.33 -10.28 8.72
C GLY A 121 4.92 -8.88 8.49
N THR A 122 5.02 -8.04 9.51
CA THR A 122 5.54 -6.67 9.39
C THR A 122 7.07 -6.70 9.41
N HIS A 123 7.68 -6.20 8.35
CA HIS A 123 9.14 -6.13 8.20
C HIS A 123 9.68 -4.70 8.14
N LEU A 124 8.85 -3.74 7.75
CA LEU A 124 9.23 -2.35 7.55
C LEU A 124 8.01 -1.46 7.82
N THR A 125 8.22 -0.36 8.53
CA THR A 125 7.23 0.71 8.67
C THR A 125 7.86 2.02 8.22
N ALA A 126 7.10 2.85 7.51
CA ALA A 126 7.56 4.12 6.98
C ALA A 126 6.56 5.25 7.27
N VAL A 127 7.09 6.45 7.51
CA VAL A 127 6.33 7.71 7.60
C VAL A 127 6.92 8.70 6.60
N MET A 128 6.09 9.23 5.72
CA MET A 128 6.48 10.22 4.72
C MET A 128 5.83 11.57 5.02
N ARG A 129 6.63 12.63 5.03
CA ARG A 129 6.20 14.02 5.26
C ARG A 129 6.49 14.85 4.01
N PRO A 130 5.55 14.94 3.06
CA PRO A 130 5.80 15.60 1.78
C PRO A 130 6.11 17.10 1.92
N THR A 131 5.58 17.78 2.95
CA THR A 131 5.84 19.20 3.20
C THR A 131 7.27 19.48 3.65
N THR A 132 7.91 18.54 4.36
CA THR A 132 9.31 18.66 4.81
C THR A 132 10.29 17.89 3.93
N GLY A 133 9.79 17.06 3.00
CA GLY A 133 10.62 16.21 2.15
C GLY A 133 11.26 15.03 2.90
N THR A 134 10.75 14.67 4.08
CA THR A 134 11.36 13.66 4.96
C THR A 134 10.66 12.31 4.83
N LEU A 135 11.45 11.23 4.78
CA LEU A 135 11.01 9.85 4.89
C LEU A 135 11.71 9.18 6.09
N GLU A 136 10.93 8.77 7.08
CA GLU A 136 11.41 8.06 8.27
C GLU A 136 11.07 6.57 8.14
N LEU A 137 12.01 5.68 8.46
CA LEU A 137 11.81 4.22 8.40
C LEU A 137 12.29 3.51 9.66
N ILE A 138 11.62 2.40 10.00
CA ILE A 138 12.10 1.40 10.96
C ILE A 138 11.95 -0.01 10.40
N ALA A 139 12.94 -0.86 10.67
CA ALA A 139 12.84 -2.29 10.45
C ALA A 139 12.08 -2.96 11.59
N MET A 140 11.28 -3.96 11.22
CA MET A 140 10.42 -4.72 12.12
C MET A 140 10.71 -6.22 11.98
N ASN A 141 10.57 -6.97 13.07
CA ASN A 141 10.42 -8.42 13.08
C ASN A 141 9.07 -8.73 13.71
N GLY A 142 8.03 -8.73 12.88
CA GLY A 142 6.66 -8.79 13.35
C GLY A 142 6.29 -7.51 14.11
N GLU A 143 5.89 -7.66 15.37
CA GLU A 143 5.49 -6.54 16.22
C GLU A 143 6.68 -5.86 16.92
N ARG A 144 7.88 -6.42 16.80
CA ARG A 144 9.08 -5.87 17.44
C ARG A 144 9.89 -5.00 16.48
N ARG A 145 10.18 -3.77 16.88
CA ARG A 145 11.17 -2.92 16.19
C ARG A 145 12.58 -3.50 16.38
N VAL A 146 13.36 -3.57 15.29
CA VAL A 146 14.72 -4.14 15.28
C VAL A 146 15.80 -3.21 14.74
N SER A 147 15.48 -1.93 14.53
CA SER A 147 16.45 -0.92 14.11
C SER A 147 16.23 0.42 14.81
N THR A 148 17.22 1.31 14.74
CA THR A 148 17.02 2.75 14.95
C THR A 148 16.18 3.36 13.82
N VAL A 149 15.78 4.63 13.96
CA VAL A 149 15.06 5.33 12.87
C VAL A 149 16.07 5.69 11.81
N LEU A 150 15.80 5.31 10.57
CA LEU A 150 16.52 5.81 9.40
C LEU A 150 15.73 6.99 8.83
N THR A 151 16.38 8.15 8.73
CA THR A 151 15.80 9.34 8.10
C THR A 151 16.44 9.55 6.74
N ILE A 152 15.59 9.75 5.72
CA ILE A 152 16.00 10.09 4.37
C ILE A 152 15.36 11.43 4.04
N ASP A 153 16.19 12.43 3.83
CA ASP A 153 15.75 13.75 3.38
C ASP A 153 15.85 13.83 1.85
N ARG A 154 14.84 14.44 1.22
CA ARG A 154 14.96 14.84 -0.17
C ARG A 154 16.08 15.88 -0.25
N PRO A 155 17.10 15.69 -1.11
CA PRO A 155 18.09 16.75 -1.32
C PRO A 155 17.34 18.01 -1.77
N LEU A 156 17.59 19.12 -1.08
CA LEU A 156 17.11 20.43 -1.48
C LEU A 156 17.63 20.68 -2.90
N ALA A 157 16.70 20.91 -3.83
CA ALA A 157 17.02 21.35 -5.18
C ALA A 157 17.33 22.85 -5.18
#